data_AF-A0A1K2ED84-F1
#
_entry.id   AF-A0A1K2ED84-F1
#
_cell.length_a   1.000
_cell.length_b   1.000
_cell.length_c   1.000
_cell.angle_alpha   90.00
_cell.angle_beta   90.00
_cell.angle_gamma   90.00
#
_symmetry.space_group_name_H-M   'P 1'
#
loop_
_entity.id
_entity.type
_entity.pdbx_description
1 polymer ?
#
loop_
_entity_poly.entity_id
_entity_poly.type
_entity_poly.pdbx_seq_one_letter_code
_entity_poly.pdbx_strand_id
1 'polypeptide(L)'
;MSFHTFLRGLIDAPGTRAINRLRAQILEYFPARERAFDFSTSKTALILLTGYQTPAALRRIGRARLSTWLKNHGVRTLSAAKSAADTAVTAAEAQFTVVTGEKTAAKTVHPLAREVMALDEEIAELNALIEGRFREHPDAEVITSMPGIGDMLGAEFIAATSGDMTAFGSPDRLAGVAGLASVPRDSGKGSGNRRRPRRYSRRLLRMFCLSAQVAAVHCPQSKTFYQRKRAEG
;
A
#
# COMPACT_ATOMS: atom_id res chain seq x y z
N MET A 1 -7.14 -15.25 14.93
CA MET A 1 -6.66 -14.50 13.74
C MET A 1 -7.92 -14.15 12.95
N SER A 2 -8.37 -12.89 12.92
CA SER A 2 -9.67 -12.57 12.33
C SER A 2 -9.64 -12.69 10.80
N PHE A 3 -10.70 -13.25 10.24
CA PHE A 3 -10.90 -13.62 8.83
C PHE A 3 -10.47 -12.55 7.82
N HIS A 4 -10.61 -11.25 8.13
CA HIS A 4 -10.25 -10.17 7.21
C HIS A 4 -8.79 -9.67 7.34
N THR A 5 -8.14 -9.75 8.50
CA THR A 5 -6.67 -9.53 8.56
C THR A 5 -5.95 -10.64 7.78
N PHE A 6 -6.56 -11.83 7.75
CA PHE A 6 -6.19 -12.91 6.86
C PHE A 6 -6.51 -12.57 5.39
N LEU A 7 -7.68 -12.01 5.05
CA LEU A 7 -7.97 -11.59 3.66
C LEU A 7 -7.05 -10.49 3.14
N ARG A 8 -6.82 -9.40 3.88
CA ARG A 8 -5.90 -8.33 3.44
C ARG A 8 -4.45 -8.83 3.37
N GLY A 9 -4.04 -9.67 4.32
CA GLY A 9 -2.76 -10.39 4.22
C GLY A 9 -2.70 -11.38 3.06
N LEU A 10 -3.80 -12.03 2.68
CA LEU A 10 -3.91 -12.91 1.53
C LEU A 10 -3.90 -12.14 0.21
N ILE A 11 -4.43 -10.92 0.20
CA ILE A 11 -4.51 -10.04 -0.97
C ILE A 11 -3.15 -9.35 -1.19
N ASP A 12 -2.56 -8.77 -0.13
CA ASP A 12 -1.34 -7.97 -0.23
C ASP A 12 -0.05 -8.84 -0.23
N ALA A 13 -0.04 -10.01 0.41
CA ALA A 13 1.18 -10.82 0.53
C ALA A 13 1.62 -11.51 -0.77
N PRO A 14 0.75 -12.01 -1.66
CA PRO A 14 1.14 -12.45 -3.00
C PRO A 14 1.83 -11.34 -3.78
N GLY A 15 1.25 -10.13 -3.81
CA GLY A 15 1.86 -8.97 -4.47
C GLY A 15 3.23 -8.62 -3.89
N THR A 16 3.34 -8.57 -2.56
CA THR A 16 4.62 -8.32 -1.86
C THR A 16 5.67 -9.38 -2.20
N ARG A 17 5.30 -10.67 -2.21
CA ARG A 17 6.21 -11.77 -2.57
C ARG A 17 6.64 -11.68 -4.04
N ALA A 18 5.70 -11.41 -4.94
CA ALA A 18 5.98 -11.27 -6.37
C ALA A 18 6.93 -10.09 -6.65
N ILE A 19 6.70 -8.93 -6.02
CA ILE A 19 7.60 -7.77 -6.12
C ILE A 19 8.99 -8.10 -5.58
N ASN A 20 9.09 -8.76 -4.41
CA ASN A 20 10.39 -9.11 -3.85
C ASN A 20 11.15 -10.12 -4.72
N ARG A 21 10.44 -11.09 -5.32
CA ARG A 21 11.01 -12.03 -6.29
C ARG A 21 11.50 -11.31 -7.55
N LEU A 22 10.70 -10.39 -8.09
CA LEU A 22 11.06 -9.56 -9.24
C LEU A 22 12.33 -8.74 -8.96
N ARG A 23 12.39 -8.05 -7.81
CA ARG A 23 13.55 -7.25 -7.40
C ARG A 23 14.80 -8.10 -7.23
N ALA A 24 14.68 -9.27 -6.60
CA ALA A 24 15.80 -10.20 -6.45
C ALA A 24 16.37 -10.63 -7.80
N GLN A 25 15.52 -10.99 -8.76
CA GLN A 25 15.95 -11.39 -10.11
C GLN A 25 16.60 -10.24 -10.90
N ILE A 26 16.10 -9.02 -10.76
CA ILE A 26 16.73 -7.85 -11.40
C ILE A 26 18.09 -7.56 -10.76
N LEU A 27 18.22 -7.71 -9.44
CA LEU A 27 19.46 -7.45 -8.71
C LEU A 27 20.61 -8.36 -9.16
N GLU A 28 20.31 -9.60 -9.58
CA GLU A 28 21.31 -10.57 -10.06
C GLU A 28 22.10 -10.10 -11.30
N TYR A 29 21.50 -9.29 -12.18
CA TYR A 29 22.14 -8.89 -13.43
C TYR A 29 22.05 -7.38 -13.75
N PHE A 30 21.15 -6.63 -13.14
CA PHE A 30 20.94 -5.20 -13.40
C PHE A 30 20.70 -4.37 -12.13
N PRO A 31 21.65 -4.38 -11.16
CA PRO A 31 21.53 -3.66 -9.89
C PRO A 31 21.39 -2.13 -10.05
N ALA A 32 21.92 -1.52 -11.11
CA ALA A 32 21.75 -0.09 -11.34
C ALA A 32 20.29 0.28 -11.61
N ARG A 33 19.53 -0.61 -12.26
CA ARG A 33 18.10 -0.40 -12.52
C ARG A 33 17.24 -0.69 -11.31
N GLU A 34 17.59 -1.71 -10.52
CA GLU A 34 16.88 -2.02 -9.26
C GLU A 34 16.84 -0.78 -8.36
N ARG A 35 17.98 -0.09 -8.23
CA ARG A 35 18.11 1.15 -7.45
C ARG A 35 17.41 2.36 -8.07
N ALA A 36 17.21 2.38 -9.38
CA ALA A 36 16.68 3.53 -10.10
C ALA A 36 15.14 3.63 -10.04
N PHE A 37 14.45 2.55 -9.66
CA PHE A 37 12.99 2.52 -9.63
C PHE A 37 12.47 1.86 -8.35
N ASP A 38 11.41 2.45 -7.78
CA ASP A 38 10.57 1.74 -6.82
C ASP A 38 9.50 0.92 -7.56
N PHE A 39 9.75 -0.37 -7.74
CA PHE A 39 8.84 -1.30 -8.41
C PHE A 39 7.58 -1.61 -7.61
N SER A 40 7.52 -1.24 -6.33
CA SER A 40 6.32 -1.44 -5.51
C SER A 40 5.23 -0.39 -5.76
N THR A 41 5.60 0.75 -6.33
CA THR A 41 4.69 1.88 -6.56
C THR A 41 4.64 2.32 -8.03
N SER A 42 5.69 2.05 -8.81
CA SER A 42 5.81 2.53 -10.17
C SER A 42 5.29 1.53 -11.21
N LYS A 43 4.01 1.68 -11.60
CA LYS A 43 3.42 0.95 -12.74
C LYS A 43 4.22 1.18 -14.04
N THR A 44 4.77 2.38 -14.24
CA THR A 44 5.64 2.68 -15.38
C THR A 44 6.90 1.82 -15.40
N ALA A 45 7.52 1.59 -14.24
CA ALA A 45 8.71 0.75 -14.14
C ALA A 45 8.40 -0.73 -14.45
N LEU A 46 7.24 -1.22 -14.01
CA LEU A 46 6.74 -2.55 -14.35
C LEU A 46 6.45 -2.70 -15.85
N ILE A 47 5.78 -1.72 -16.48
CA ILE A 47 5.56 -1.69 -17.93
C ILE A 47 6.89 -1.76 -18.67
N LEU A 48 7.90 -1.02 -18.23
CA LEU A 48 9.24 -1.03 -18.84
C LEU A 48 9.87 -2.43 -18.82
N LEU A 49 9.67 -3.20 -17.74
CA LEU A 49 10.13 -4.59 -17.61
C LEU A 49 9.36 -5.59 -18.50
N THR A 50 8.24 -5.20 -19.09
CA THR A 50 7.53 -6.06 -20.06
C THR A 50 8.18 -5.99 -21.46
N GLY A 51 8.82 -4.87 -21.83
CA GLY A 51 9.45 -4.71 -23.15
C GLY A 51 10.97 -4.72 -23.16
N TYR A 52 11.59 -4.16 -22.13
CA TYR A 52 13.04 -3.94 -22.08
C TYR A 52 13.58 -4.36 -20.72
N GLN A 53 14.30 -5.47 -20.65
CA GLN A 53 14.81 -6.05 -19.40
C GLN A 53 16.33 -5.90 -19.24
N THR A 54 17.09 -5.68 -20.32
CA THR A 54 18.56 -5.65 -20.29
C THR A 54 19.14 -4.25 -20.50
N PRO A 55 20.34 -3.94 -19.95
CA PRO A 55 21.03 -2.67 -20.19
C PRO A 55 21.30 -2.43 -21.69
N ALA A 56 21.74 -3.47 -22.41
CA ALA A 56 22.04 -3.38 -23.84
C ALA A 56 20.79 -3.00 -24.68
N ALA A 57 19.63 -3.56 -24.35
CA ALA A 57 18.38 -3.24 -25.05
C ALA A 57 17.98 -1.78 -24.81
N LEU A 58 18.15 -1.26 -23.58
CA LEU A 58 17.85 0.13 -23.23
C LEU A 58 18.77 1.13 -23.96
N ARG A 59 20.07 0.85 -24.02
CA ARG A 59 21.02 1.67 -24.79
C ARG A 59 20.68 1.68 -26.28
N ARG A 60 20.29 0.53 -26.83
CA ARG A 60 19.96 0.39 -28.26
C ARG A 60 18.71 1.16 -28.67
N ILE A 61 17.66 1.14 -27.84
CA ILE A 61 16.43 1.89 -28.16
C ILE A 61 16.63 3.40 -27.99
N GLY A 62 17.34 3.81 -26.93
CA GLY A 62 17.55 5.22 -26.59
C GLY A 62 16.30 5.91 -26.00
N ARG A 63 16.52 7.08 -25.41
CA ARG A 63 15.53 7.83 -24.60
C ARG A 63 14.25 8.18 -25.37
N ALA A 64 14.40 8.74 -26.58
CA ALA A 64 13.26 9.23 -27.37
C ALA A 64 12.30 8.09 -27.78
N ARG A 65 12.84 7.03 -28.39
CA ARG A 65 12.04 5.87 -28.83
C ARG A 65 11.44 5.12 -27.64
N LEU A 66 12.17 5.02 -26.52
CA LEU A 66 11.65 4.38 -25.30
C LEU A 66 10.49 5.17 -24.71
N SER A 67 10.57 6.51 -24.69
CA SER A 67 9.47 7.37 -24.23
C SER A 67 8.21 7.20 -25.10
N THR A 68 8.36 7.15 -26.43
CA THR A 68 7.24 6.86 -27.35
C THR A 68 6.68 5.47 -27.12
N TRP A 69 7.54 4.46 -26.96
CA TRP A 69 7.10 3.09 -26.68
C TRP A 69 6.29 3.00 -25.38
N LEU A 70 6.75 3.64 -24.30
CA LEU A 70 6.05 3.71 -23.01
C LEU A 70 4.68 4.39 -23.15
N LYS A 71 4.58 5.48 -23.91
CA LYS A 71 3.31 6.14 -24.21
C LYS A 71 2.33 5.21 -24.90
N ASN A 72 2.81 4.42 -25.86
CA ASN A 72 1.99 3.47 -26.60
C ASN A 72 1.57 2.24 -25.76
N HIS A 73 2.26 1.98 -24.64
CA HIS A 73 1.98 0.87 -23.72
C HIS A 73 1.28 1.30 -22.43
N GLY A 74 0.53 2.41 -22.48
CA GLY A 74 -0.39 2.80 -21.41
C GLY A 74 0.19 3.74 -20.34
N VAL A 75 1.40 4.28 -20.52
CA VAL A 75 1.90 5.33 -19.62
C VAL A 75 1.09 6.62 -19.83
N ARG A 76 0.40 7.06 -18.77
CA ARG A 76 -0.62 8.12 -18.82
C ARG A 76 -0.07 9.44 -19.35
N THR A 77 1.02 9.94 -18.79
CA THR A 77 1.56 11.27 -19.13
C THR A 77 2.88 11.19 -19.92
N LEU A 78 3.10 12.13 -20.82
CA LEU A 78 4.37 12.22 -21.57
C LEU A 78 5.55 12.54 -20.65
N SER A 79 5.33 13.36 -19.62
CA SER A 79 6.36 13.65 -18.61
C SER A 79 6.81 12.39 -17.89
N ALA A 80 5.87 11.54 -17.41
CA ALA A 80 6.22 10.29 -16.76
C ALA A 80 6.95 9.32 -17.71
N ALA A 81 6.54 9.24 -18.97
CA ALA A 81 7.21 8.42 -19.97
C ALA A 81 8.64 8.90 -20.27
N LYS A 82 8.85 10.22 -20.41
CA LYS A 82 10.17 10.81 -20.62
C LYS A 82 11.08 10.62 -19.42
N SER A 83 10.59 10.90 -18.21
CA SER A 83 11.33 10.70 -16.97
C SER A 83 11.74 9.25 -16.78
N ALA A 84 10.82 8.30 -16.94
CA ALA A 84 11.15 6.87 -16.83
C ALA A 84 12.12 6.40 -17.92
N ALA A 85 11.99 6.88 -19.15
CA ALA A 85 12.93 6.56 -20.22
C ALA A 85 14.33 7.10 -19.92
N ASP A 86 14.44 8.34 -19.43
CA ASP A 86 15.70 8.93 -19.03
C ASP A 86 16.34 8.17 -17.87
N THR A 87 15.60 7.92 -16.79
CA THR A 87 16.05 7.14 -15.65
C THR A 87 16.54 5.74 -16.06
N ALA A 88 15.81 5.05 -16.93
CA ALA A 88 16.17 3.70 -17.38
C ALA A 88 17.43 3.69 -18.25
N VAL A 89 17.56 4.63 -19.19
CA VAL A 89 18.74 4.70 -20.07
C VAL A 89 19.97 5.16 -19.29
N THR A 90 19.83 6.12 -18.39
CA THR A 90 20.93 6.55 -17.50
C THR A 90 21.39 5.40 -16.60
N ALA A 91 20.47 4.62 -16.01
CA ALA A 91 20.82 3.42 -15.25
C ALA A 91 21.54 2.36 -16.11
N ALA A 92 21.12 2.20 -17.37
CA ALA A 92 21.80 1.31 -18.31
C ALA A 92 23.20 1.82 -18.63
N GLU A 93 23.38 3.10 -18.93
CA GLU A 93 24.69 3.72 -19.22
C GLU A 93 25.65 3.61 -18.03
N ALA A 94 25.16 3.66 -16.79
CA ALA A 94 26.00 3.55 -15.58
C ALA A 94 26.55 2.13 -15.30
N GLN A 95 26.03 1.07 -15.93
CA GLN A 95 26.44 -0.32 -15.63
C GLN A 95 27.10 -1.01 -16.82
N PHE A 96 28.43 -1.16 -16.80
CA PHE A 96 29.17 -1.79 -17.90
C PHE A 96 29.35 -3.31 -17.77
N THR A 97 29.13 -3.87 -16.57
CA THR A 97 29.29 -5.31 -16.31
C THR A 97 28.13 -6.11 -16.91
N VAL A 98 28.47 -7.12 -17.71
CA VAL A 98 27.55 -8.12 -18.27
C VAL A 98 27.78 -9.43 -17.53
N VAL A 99 26.72 -9.99 -16.96
CA VAL A 99 26.78 -11.26 -16.21
C VAL A 99 26.51 -12.42 -17.17
N THR A 100 27.22 -13.54 -16.99
CA THR A 100 26.93 -14.78 -17.73
C THR A 100 25.49 -15.22 -17.45
N GLY A 101 24.70 -15.41 -18.50
CA GLY A 101 23.28 -15.76 -18.36
C GLY A 101 22.32 -14.57 -18.25
N GLU A 102 22.79 -13.33 -18.40
CA GLU A 102 21.94 -12.11 -18.39
C GLU A 102 20.71 -12.26 -19.29
N LYS A 103 20.88 -12.75 -20.52
CA LYS A 103 19.77 -12.93 -21.47
C LYS A 103 18.74 -13.95 -20.97
N THR A 104 19.16 -14.95 -20.22
CA THR A 104 18.28 -15.98 -19.66
C THR A 104 17.55 -15.43 -18.44
N ALA A 105 18.25 -14.78 -17.51
CA ALA A 105 17.66 -14.12 -16.35
C ALA A 105 16.67 -13.02 -16.77
N ALA A 106 17.02 -12.22 -17.78
CA ALA A 106 16.13 -11.18 -18.31
C ALA A 106 14.80 -11.73 -18.86
N LYS A 107 14.77 -12.99 -19.34
CA LYS A 107 13.53 -13.63 -19.82
C LYS A 107 12.58 -14.00 -18.68
N THR A 108 13.07 -14.25 -17.46
CA THR A 108 12.23 -14.56 -16.30
C THR A 108 11.59 -13.30 -15.70
N VAL A 109 12.22 -12.14 -15.90
CA VAL A 109 11.72 -10.84 -15.42
C VAL A 109 10.44 -10.40 -16.14
N HIS A 110 10.28 -10.69 -17.42
CA HIS A 110 9.07 -10.35 -18.18
C HIS A 110 7.78 -10.95 -17.56
N PRO A 111 7.67 -12.29 -17.38
CA PRO A 111 6.46 -12.87 -16.81
C PRO A 111 6.24 -12.44 -15.35
N LEU A 112 7.31 -12.25 -14.56
CA LEU A 112 7.19 -11.73 -13.18
C LEU A 112 6.61 -10.31 -13.14
N ALA A 113 7.05 -9.42 -14.04
CA ALA A 113 6.50 -8.07 -14.11
C ALA A 113 5.00 -8.10 -14.50
N ARG A 114 4.61 -9.00 -15.40
CA ARG A 114 3.20 -9.19 -15.76
C ARG A 114 2.38 -9.78 -14.62
N GLU A 115 2.93 -10.73 -13.86
CA GLU A 115 2.30 -11.30 -12.67
C GLU A 115 2.02 -10.21 -11.62
N VAL A 116 3.01 -9.36 -11.31
CA VAL A 116 2.81 -8.23 -10.38
C VAL A 116 1.70 -7.30 -10.89
N MET A 117 1.72 -6.93 -12.18
CA MET A 117 0.69 -6.05 -12.74
C MET A 117 -0.71 -6.68 -12.72
N ALA A 118 -0.83 -7.98 -12.96
CA ALA A 118 -2.10 -8.70 -12.90
C ALA A 118 -2.63 -8.76 -11.47
N LEU A 119 -1.78 -9.05 -10.49
CA LEU A 119 -2.15 -9.02 -9.07
C LEU A 119 -2.61 -7.62 -8.65
N ASP A 120 -1.93 -6.55 -9.06
CA ASP A 120 -2.37 -5.18 -8.76
C ASP A 120 -3.76 -4.88 -9.33
N GLU A 121 -4.09 -5.40 -10.50
CA GLU A 121 -5.40 -5.26 -11.14
C GLU A 121 -6.49 -6.06 -10.41
N GLU A 122 -6.23 -7.33 -10.08
CA GLU A 122 -7.12 -8.16 -9.27
C GLU A 122 -7.42 -7.53 -7.90
N ILE A 123 -6.40 -6.96 -7.24
CA ILE A 123 -6.54 -6.24 -5.98
C ILE A 123 -7.43 -5.01 -6.16
N ALA A 124 -7.23 -4.24 -7.24
CA ALA A 124 -8.03 -3.06 -7.53
C ALA A 124 -9.50 -3.41 -7.80
N GLU A 125 -9.76 -4.46 -8.57
CA GLU A 125 -11.12 -4.96 -8.83
C GLU A 125 -11.81 -5.42 -7.56
N LEU A 126 -11.11 -6.21 -6.72
CA LEU A 126 -11.66 -6.67 -5.45
C LEU A 126 -11.97 -5.51 -4.49
N ASN A 127 -11.09 -4.51 -4.42
CA ASN A 127 -11.34 -3.30 -3.64
C ASN A 127 -12.59 -2.57 -4.14
N ALA A 128 -12.75 -2.41 -5.45
CA ALA A 128 -13.94 -1.78 -6.04
C ALA A 128 -15.23 -2.55 -5.71
N LEU A 129 -15.19 -3.89 -5.72
CA LEU A 129 -16.32 -4.72 -5.30
C LEU A 129 -16.66 -4.54 -3.82
N ILE A 130 -15.65 -4.51 -2.94
CA ILE A 130 -15.82 -4.28 -1.51
C ILE A 130 -16.45 -2.91 -1.24
N GLU A 131 -15.92 -1.86 -1.88
CA GLU A 131 -16.46 -0.51 -1.76
C GLU A 131 -17.89 -0.42 -2.28
N GLY A 132 -18.18 -1.05 -3.43
CA GLY A 132 -19.54 -1.14 -3.96
C GLY A 132 -20.52 -1.78 -2.99
N ARG A 133 -20.16 -2.93 -2.41
CA ARG A 133 -20.97 -3.61 -1.40
C ARG A 133 -21.13 -2.82 -0.11
N PHE A 134 -20.11 -2.10 0.31
CA PHE A 134 -20.19 -1.24 1.48
C PHE A 134 -21.21 -0.11 1.29
N ARG A 135 -21.26 0.52 0.11
CA ARG A 135 -22.24 1.59 -0.18
C ARG A 135 -23.70 1.12 -0.13
N GLU A 136 -23.95 -0.17 -0.34
CA GLU A 136 -25.29 -0.77 -0.20
C GLU A 136 -25.71 -0.98 1.26
N HIS A 137 -24.79 -0.85 2.22
CA HIS A 137 -25.06 -1.12 3.63
C HIS A 137 -25.87 0.01 4.29
N PRO A 138 -26.87 -0.30 5.14
CA PRO A 138 -27.71 0.72 5.80
C PRO A 138 -26.92 1.78 6.57
N ASP A 139 -25.86 1.37 7.27
CA ASP A 139 -25.04 2.26 8.09
C ASP A 139 -23.93 3.00 7.31
N ALA A 140 -23.81 2.82 5.99
CA ALA A 140 -22.69 3.35 5.22
C ALA A 140 -22.55 4.87 5.32
N GLU A 141 -23.65 5.60 5.20
CA GLU A 141 -23.68 7.06 5.30
C GLU A 141 -23.25 7.54 6.69
N VAL A 142 -23.76 6.89 7.75
CA VAL A 142 -23.40 7.22 9.13
C VAL A 142 -21.92 6.95 9.39
N ILE A 143 -21.39 5.83 8.91
CA ILE A 143 -19.98 5.45 9.12
C ILE A 143 -19.03 6.39 8.38
N THR A 144 -19.34 6.72 7.12
CA THR A 144 -18.51 7.61 6.29
C THR A 144 -18.62 9.08 6.68
N SER A 145 -19.65 9.47 7.45
CA SER A 145 -19.74 10.80 8.05
C SER A 145 -18.62 11.09 9.06
N MET A 146 -17.98 10.04 9.60
CA MET A 146 -16.85 10.18 10.51
C MET A 146 -15.59 10.66 9.77
N PRO A 147 -14.90 11.71 10.24
CA PRO A 147 -13.68 12.21 9.60
C PRO A 147 -12.62 11.13 9.38
N GLY A 148 -12.14 11.04 8.14
CA GLY A 148 -11.08 10.10 7.76
C GLY A 148 -11.54 8.66 7.58
N ILE A 149 -12.83 8.36 7.65
CA ILE A 149 -13.39 7.04 7.29
C ILE A 149 -14.03 7.14 5.89
N GLY A 150 -13.38 6.53 4.91
CA GLY A 150 -13.98 6.31 3.57
C GLY A 150 -14.46 4.88 3.40
N ASP A 151 -15.04 4.56 2.24
CA ASP A 151 -15.72 3.29 1.94
C ASP A 151 -14.95 2.05 2.38
N MET A 152 -13.66 1.95 2.02
CA MET A 152 -12.84 0.80 2.36
C MET A 152 -12.59 0.66 3.88
N LEU A 153 -12.36 1.78 4.59
CA LEU A 153 -12.23 1.76 6.06
C LEU A 153 -13.56 1.50 6.74
N GLY A 154 -14.67 1.98 6.17
CA GLY A 154 -16.03 1.69 6.64
C GLY A 154 -16.39 0.21 6.48
N ALA A 155 -16.06 -0.39 5.33
CA ALA A 155 -16.19 -1.83 5.10
C ALA A 155 -15.38 -2.61 6.13
N GLU A 156 -14.15 -2.16 6.42
CA GLU A 156 -13.30 -2.75 7.44
C GLU A 156 -13.91 -2.62 8.84
N PHE A 157 -14.57 -1.51 9.14
CA PHE A 157 -15.28 -1.27 10.41
C PHE A 157 -16.46 -2.21 10.58
N ILE A 158 -17.34 -2.33 9.59
CA ILE A 158 -18.48 -3.27 9.62
C ILE A 158 -17.98 -4.70 9.79
N ALA A 159 -17.01 -5.11 8.98
CA ALA A 159 -16.48 -6.47 9.07
C ALA A 159 -15.67 -6.73 10.36
N ALA A 160 -15.25 -5.71 11.11
CA ALA A 160 -14.57 -5.87 12.40
C ALA A 160 -15.55 -5.93 13.58
N THR A 161 -16.73 -5.36 13.42
CA THR A 161 -17.81 -5.29 14.40
C THR A 161 -18.94 -6.28 14.11
N SER A 162 -18.86 -6.98 12.97
CA SER A 162 -19.93 -7.83 12.42
C SER A 162 -21.21 -7.06 12.06
N GLY A 163 -21.11 -5.73 11.91
CA GLY A 163 -22.26 -4.85 11.68
C GLY A 163 -23.15 -4.62 12.91
N ASP A 164 -22.80 -5.19 14.07
CA ASP A 164 -23.60 -5.06 15.29
C ASP A 164 -22.82 -4.32 16.39
N MET A 165 -23.21 -3.07 16.64
CA MET A 165 -22.61 -2.25 17.70
C MET A 165 -23.16 -2.59 19.09
N THR A 166 -24.30 -3.28 19.18
CA THR A 166 -24.93 -3.63 20.47
C THR A 166 -24.07 -4.59 21.27
N ALA A 167 -23.29 -5.44 20.59
CA ALA A 167 -22.30 -6.33 21.19
C ALA A 167 -21.24 -5.61 22.04
N PHE A 168 -20.97 -4.32 21.76
CA PHE A 168 -20.04 -3.52 22.55
C PHE A 168 -20.72 -2.82 23.74
N GLY A 169 -22.03 -2.60 23.66
CA GLY A 169 -22.85 -1.96 24.71
C GLY A 169 -22.62 -0.45 24.89
N SER A 170 -21.40 0.05 24.69
CA SER A 170 -21.12 1.50 24.69
C SER A 170 -19.93 1.89 23.80
N PRO A 171 -19.85 3.15 23.34
CA PRO A 171 -18.71 3.67 22.60
C PRO A 171 -17.38 3.54 23.37
N ASP A 172 -17.38 3.73 24.69
CA ASP A 172 -16.19 3.58 25.54
C ASP A 172 -15.68 2.15 25.55
N ARG A 173 -16.59 1.17 25.56
CA ARG A 173 -16.22 -0.25 25.47
C ARG A 173 -15.66 -0.58 24.09
N LEU A 174 -16.22 -0.03 23.02
CA LEU A 174 -15.64 -0.14 21.68
C LEU A 174 -14.22 0.47 21.64
N ALA A 175 -14.02 1.65 22.21
CA ALA A 175 -12.71 2.29 22.32
C ALA A 175 -11.71 1.43 23.12
N GLY A 176 -12.17 0.75 24.18
CA GLY A 176 -11.40 -0.23 24.93
C GLY A 176 -11.00 -1.44 24.09
N VAL A 177 -11.94 -2.05 23.37
CA VAL A 177 -11.68 -3.20 22.48
C VAL A 177 -10.77 -2.80 21.32
N ALA A 178 -10.93 -1.59 20.77
CA ALA A 178 -10.06 -1.03 19.76
C ALA A 178 -8.66 -0.67 20.28
N GLY A 179 -8.46 -0.66 21.61
CA GLY A 179 -7.19 -0.30 22.23
C GLY A 179 -6.85 1.19 22.15
N LEU A 180 -7.87 2.04 21.93
CA LEU A 180 -7.77 3.50 21.93
C LEU A 180 -7.80 4.05 23.36
N ALA A 181 -8.57 3.42 24.24
CA ALA A 181 -8.62 3.78 25.65
C ALA A 181 -7.44 3.16 26.41
N SER A 182 -6.76 3.99 27.21
CA SER A 182 -5.79 3.49 28.19
C SER A 182 -6.50 2.78 29.33
N VAL A 183 -5.94 1.66 29.79
CA VAL A 183 -6.53 0.83 30.85
C VAL A 183 -5.73 1.04 32.14
N PRO A 184 -6.39 1.19 33.30
CA PRO A 184 -5.70 1.22 34.58
C PRO A 184 -4.93 -0.08 34.80
N ARG A 185 -3.65 0.02 35.12
CA ARG A 185 -2.80 -1.10 35.54
C ARG A 185 -2.38 -0.89 36.98
N ASP A 186 -3.39 -0.94 37.83
CA ASP A 186 -3.25 -0.68 39.25
C ASP A 186 -2.85 -1.99 39.94
N SER A 187 -1.63 -2.03 40.46
CA SER A 187 -1.24 -3.01 41.47
C SER A 187 -1.66 -2.41 42.80
N GLY A 188 -2.51 -3.07 43.60
CA GLY A 188 -3.26 -2.52 44.75
C GLY A 188 -2.60 -1.54 45.76
N LYS A 189 -1.31 -1.19 45.63
CA LYS A 189 -0.61 -0.08 46.28
C LYS A 189 -0.58 1.26 45.49
N GLY A 190 -1.01 1.29 44.23
CA GLY A 190 -1.01 2.51 43.41
C GLY A 190 -2.15 2.54 42.40
N SER A 191 -2.89 3.65 42.38
CA SER A 191 -4.02 3.92 41.47
C SER A 191 -3.64 4.96 40.42
N GLY A 192 -4.16 4.81 39.19
CA GLY A 192 -3.99 5.81 38.12
C GLY A 192 -2.83 5.52 37.16
N ASN A 193 -2.23 4.33 37.22
CA ASN A 193 -1.18 3.91 36.30
C ASN A 193 -1.81 3.48 34.96
N ARG A 194 -2.18 4.46 34.13
CA ARG A 194 -2.77 4.21 32.80
C ARG A 194 -1.72 3.60 31.87
N ARG A 195 -2.01 2.41 31.35
CA ARG A 195 -1.13 1.69 30.42
C ARG A 195 -1.88 1.34 29.15
N ARG A 196 -1.12 1.13 28.07
CA ARG A 196 -1.67 0.55 26.84
C ARG A 196 -2.24 -0.84 27.15
N PRO A 197 -3.48 -1.16 26.73
CA PRO A 197 -4.04 -2.50 26.92
C PRO A 197 -3.14 -3.56 26.27
N ARG A 198 -3.03 -4.74 26.91
CA ARG A 198 -2.29 -5.89 26.34
C ARG A 198 -3.13 -6.68 25.32
N ARG A 199 -4.45 -6.67 25.47
CA ARG A 199 -5.41 -7.34 24.60
C ARG A 199 -6.33 -6.29 24.00
N TYR A 200 -6.30 -6.16 22.68
CA TYR A 200 -7.15 -5.28 21.90
C TYR A 200 -7.17 -5.78 20.45
N SER A 201 -8.16 -5.35 19.69
CA SER A 201 -8.24 -5.60 18.26
C SER A 201 -7.21 -4.74 17.53
N ARG A 202 -6.12 -5.36 17.08
CA ARG A 202 -5.10 -4.69 16.24
C ARG A 202 -5.70 -4.11 14.96
N ARG A 203 -6.77 -4.74 14.46
CA ARG A 203 -7.51 -4.33 13.26
C ARG A 203 -8.23 -3.00 13.50
N LEU A 204 -9.07 -2.94 14.54
CA LEU A 204 -9.77 -1.70 14.91
C LEU A 204 -8.77 -0.60 15.24
N LEU A 205 -7.70 -0.91 15.99
CA LEU A 205 -6.66 0.07 16.28
C LEU A 205 -6.05 0.66 15.00
N ARG A 206 -5.64 -0.19 14.05
CA ARG A 206 -5.03 0.25 12.79
C ARG A 206 -5.98 1.13 12.00
N MET A 207 -7.23 0.73 11.85
CA MET A 207 -8.22 1.49 11.09
C MET A 207 -8.50 2.86 11.72
N PHE A 208 -8.68 2.95 13.05
CA PHE A 208 -8.83 4.24 13.73
C PHE A 208 -7.56 5.10 13.67
N CYS A 209 -6.36 4.50 13.70
CA CYS A 209 -5.11 5.24 13.47
C CYS A 209 -5.01 5.81 12.05
N LEU A 210 -5.47 5.08 11.03
CA LEU A 210 -5.51 5.58 9.66
C LEU A 210 -6.54 6.69 9.50
N SER A 211 -7.74 6.50 10.05
CA SER A 211 -8.78 7.54 10.09
C SER A 211 -8.27 8.81 10.75
N ALA A 212 -7.61 8.71 11.92
CA ALA A 212 -7.05 9.86 12.61
C ALA A 212 -5.97 10.59 11.79
N GLN A 213 -5.12 9.86 11.05
CA GLN A 213 -4.10 10.47 10.18
C GLN A 213 -4.75 11.27 9.04
N VAL A 214 -5.75 10.69 8.37
CA VAL A 214 -6.49 11.37 7.29
C VAL A 214 -7.25 12.58 7.86
N ALA A 215 -7.92 12.41 9.00
CA ALA A 215 -8.65 13.48 9.68
C ALA A 215 -7.73 14.63 10.10
N ALA A 216 -6.52 14.36 10.61
CA ALA A 216 -5.56 15.38 10.98
C ALA A 216 -5.07 16.25 9.79
N VAL A 217 -5.20 15.74 8.55
CA VAL A 217 -4.86 16.48 7.34
C VAL A 217 -6.07 17.24 6.79
N HIS A 218 -7.23 16.59 6.71
CA HIS A 218 -8.39 17.09 5.96
C HIS A 218 -9.50 17.71 6.82
N CYS A 219 -9.60 17.38 8.11
CA CYS A 219 -10.58 17.96 9.02
C CYS A 219 -9.94 19.11 9.82
N PRO A 220 -10.45 20.36 9.71
CA PRO A 220 -9.89 21.50 10.44
C PRO A 220 -9.85 21.29 11.96
N GLN A 221 -10.92 20.73 12.53
CA GLN A 221 -11.03 20.51 13.98
C GLN A 221 -10.00 19.47 14.47
N SER A 222 -9.88 18.34 13.78
CA SER A 222 -8.89 17.31 14.10
C SER A 222 -7.46 17.82 13.91
N LYS A 223 -7.22 18.63 12.87
CA LYS A 223 -5.91 19.26 12.63
C LYS A 223 -5.51 20.20 13.76
N THR A 224 -6.39 21.09 14.20
CA THR A 224 -6.15 21.99 15.33
C THR A 224 -5.89 21.21 16.61
N PHE A 225 -6.69 20.17 16.88
CA PHE A 225 -6.49 19.30 18.03
C PHE A 225 -5.12 18.61 18.00
N TYR A 226 -4.75 18.02 16.86
CA TYR A 226 -3.47 17.35 16.66
C TYR A 226 -2.29 18.29 16.83
N GLN A 227 -2.34 19.48 16.24
CA GLN A 227 -1.30 20.50 16.37
C GLN A 227 -1.13 20.95 17.82
N ARG A 228 -2.23 21.19 18.54
CA ARG A 228 -2.19 21.51 19.97
C ARG A 228 -1.52 20.39 20.77
N LYS A 229 -1.94 19.14 20.59
CA LYS A 229 -1.34 17.99 21.30
C LYS A 229 0.15 17.81 20.98
N ARG A 230 0.56 18.07 19.74
CA ARG A 230 1.98 18.05 19.35
C ARG A 230 2.80 19.16 20.01
N ALA A 231 2.20 20.32 20.27
CA ALA A 231 2.85 21.42 20.99
C ALA A 231 2.99 21.16 22.50
N GLU A 232 2.16 20.29 23.06
CA GLU A 232 2.17 19.91 24.48
C GLU A 232 3.27 18.88 24.84
N GLY A 233 3.84 18.17 23.85
CA GLY A 233 4.88 17.15 24.04
C GLY A 233 4.37 15.72 23.94
#